data_AF-A0A060CF14-F1
#
_entry.id   AF-A0A060CF14-F1
#
_cell.length_a   1.000
_cell.length_b   1.000
_cell.length_c   1.000
_cell.angle_alpha   90.00
_cell.angle_beta   90.00
_cell.angle_gamma   90.00
#
_symmetry.space_group_name_H-M   'P 1'
#
loop_
_entity.id
_entity.type
_entity.pdbx_description
1 polymer ?
#
loop_
_entity_poly.entity_id
_entity_poly.type
_entity_poly.pdbx_seq_one_letter_code
_entity_poly.pdbx_strand_id
1 'polypeptide(L)' 'YRKFAKTVFKMMNWWAKQGIDGFRMTLFLTSKPDGLPDGPQAPNAPYGDGGSLVANGKHEHEYLREIESASLK' A
#
# COMPACT_ATOMS: atom_id res chain seq x y z
N TYR A 1 3.99 11.32 -1.40
CA TYR A 1 2.81 10.49 -1.07
C TYR A 1 1.46 11.11 -1.47
N ARG A 2 1.11 12.32 -0.98
CA ARG A 2 -0.23 12.94 -1.20
C ARG A 2 -0.69 13.07 -2.67
N LYS A 3 0.22 13.26 -3.62
CA LYS A 3 -0.12 13.31 -5.06
C LYS A 3 -0.50 11.93 -5.62
N PHE A 4 0.22 10.88 -5.21
CA PHE A 4 -0.05 9.50 -5.60
C PHE A 4 -1.41 9.03 -5.05
N ALA A 5 -1.66 9.26 -3.75
CA ALA A 5 -2.95 8.95 -3.11
C ALA A 5 -4.12 9.62 -3.84
N LYS A 6 -4.03 10.92 -4.16
CA LYS A 6 -5.06 11.64 -4.94
C LYS A 6 -5.32 11.03 -6.32
N THR A 7 -4.29 10.57 -7.03
CA THR A 7 -4.46 9.92 -8.33
C THR A 7 -5.15 8.57 -8.19
N VAL A 8 -4.77 7.77 -7.17
CA VAL A 8 -5.44 6.49 -6.87
C VAL A 8 -6.90 6.72 -6.51
N PHE A 9 -7.23 7.73 -5.70
CA PHE A 9 -8.62 8.08 -5.39
C PHE A 9 -9.43 8.49 -6.62
N LYS A 10 -8.83 9.26 -7.53
CA LYS A 10 -9.50 9.61 -8.78
C LYS A 10 -9.84 8.37 -9.61
N MET A 11 -8.94 7.39 -9.65
CA MET A 11 -9.17 6.11 -10.34
C MET A 11 -10.26 5.28 -9.64
N MET A 12 -10.21 5.15 -8.31
CA MET A 12 -11.23 4.41 -7.55
C MET A 12 -12.62 5.02 -7.73
N ASN A 13 -12.73 6.35 -7.66
CA ASN A 13 -13.99 7.06 -7.89
C ASN A 13 -14.50 6.92 -9.33
N TRP A 14 -13.61 6.79 -10.31
CA TRP A 14 -14.02 6.52 -11.68
C TRP A 14 -14.68 5.15 -11.81
N TRP A 15 -14.09 4.12 -11.20
CA TRP A 15 -14.67 2.77 -11.17
C TRP A 15 -15.96 2.69 -10.35
N ALA A 16 -16.04 3.37 -9.22
CA ALA A 16 -17.27 3.46 -8.42
C ALA A 16 -18.43 4.04 -9.24
N LYS A 17 -18.18 5.07 -10.07
CA LYS A 17 -19.18 5.62 -10.99
C LYS A 17 -19.66 4.66 -12.07
N GLN A 18 -18.91 3.59 -12.37
CA GLN A 18 -19.34 2.53 -13.28
C GLN A 18 -20.29 1.52 -12.61
N GLY A 19 -20.51 1.63 -11.30
CA GLY A 19 -21.46 0.79 -10.57
C GLY A 19 -20.85 -0.46 -9.93
N ILE A 20 -19.55 -0.48 -9.62
CA ILE A 20 -18.96 -1.57 -8.83
C ILE A 20 -19.29 -1.41 -7.33
N ASP A 21 -19.54 -2.53 -6.64
CA ASP A 21 -19.97 -2.53 -5.23
C ASP A 21 -18.82 -2.46 -4.22
N GLY A 22 -17.57 -2.54 -4.67
CA GLY A 22 -16.42 -2.46 -3.79
C GLY A 22 -15.11 -2.91 -4.44
N PHE A 23 -14.03 -2.83 -3.66
CA PHE A 23 -12.69 -3.22 -4.10
C PHE A 23 -12.11 -4.30 -3.19
N ARG A 24 -11.53 -5.33 -3.81
CA ARG A 24 -10.55 -6.17 -3.14
C ARG A 24 -9.18 -5.52 -3.31
N MET A 25 -8.63 -4.94 -2.24
CA MET A 25 -7.26 -4.42 -2.28
C MET A 25 -6.25 -5.58 -2.17
N THR A 26 -5.40 -5.72 -3.17
CA THR A 26 -4.31 -6.70 -3.17
C THR A 26 -3.05 -6.09 -2.54
N LEU A 27 -2.29 -6.88 -1.77
CA LEU A 27 -0.92 -6.59 -1.27
C LEU A 27 -0.60 -5.09 -1.12
N PHE A 28 -1.17 -4.47 -0.08
CA PHE A 28 -1.05 -3.04 0.16
C PHE A 28 0.28 -2.66 0.87
N LEU A 29 1.41 -3.03 0.29
CA LEU A 29 2.74 -2.83 0.88
C LEU A 29 3.24 -1.40 0.70
N THR A 30 2.42 -0.37 0.93
CA THR A 30 2.73 0.99 0.48
C THR A 30 3.66 1.74 1.44
N SER A 31 3.74 1.31 2.71
CA SER A 31 4.60 1.90 3.74
C SER A 31 6.00 1.27 3.73
N LYS A 32 6.88 1.76 2.86
CA LYS A 32 8.29 1.31 2.83
C LYS A 32 9.12 2.04 3.89
N PRO A 33 10.10 1.39 4.52
CA PRO A 33 11.03 2.03 5.45
C PRO A 33 11.92 3.06 4.74
N ASP A 34 12.26 4.14 5.45
CA ASP A 34 13.18 5.16 4.96
C ASP A 34 14.59 4.57 4.73
N GLY A 35 15.26 5.00 3.67
CA GLY A 35 16.61 4.55 3.33
C GLY A 35 16.69 3.15 2.70
N LEU A 36 15.57 2.41 2.64
CA LEU A 36 15.48 1.07 2.03
C LEU A 36 16.59 0.12 2.52
N PRO A 37 16.64 -0.18 3.83
CA PRO A 37 17.66 -1.06 4.39
C PRO A 37 17.61 -2.46 3.78
N ASP A 38 18.76 -3.14 3.76
CA ASP A 38 18.84 -4.54 3.34
C ASP A 38 18.08 -5.45 4.32
N GLY A 39 17.35 -6.42 3.77
CA GLY A 39 16.62 -7.42 4.54
C GLY A 39 17.53 -8.52 5.11
N PRO A 40 17.13 -9.19 6.20
CA PRO A 40 17.88 -10.33 6.73
C PRO A 40 18.08 -11.40 5.66
N GLN A 41 19.32 -11.82 5.43
CA GLN A 41 19.66 -12.85 4.44
C GLN A 41 20.09 -14.14 5.15
N ALA A 42 19.38 -15.23 4.89
CA ALA A 42 19.74 -16.55 5.41
C ALA A 42 21.03 -17.08 4.75
N PRO A 43 21.81 -17.95 5.42
CA PRO A 43 22.99 -18.56 4.81
C PRO A 43 22.65 -19.24 3.48
N ASN A 44 23.44 -18.98 2.44
CA ASN A 44 23.25 -19.48 1.08
C ASN A 44 21.97 -19.01 0.35
N ALA A 45 21.18 -18.09 0.93
CA ALA A 45 20.08 -17.47 0.21
C ALA A 45 20.62 -16.49 -0.83
N PRO A 46 20.03 -16.40 -2.03
CA PRO A 46 20.47 -15.46 -3.06
C PRO A 46 20.10 -14.00 -2.77
N TYR A 47 19.09 -13.76 -1.92
CA TYR A 47 18.55 -12.43 -1.60
C TYR A 47 18.13 -12.33 -0.13
N GLY A 48 18.12 -11.11 0.41
CA GLY A 48 17.56 -10.81 1.73
C GLY A 48 16.03 -10.81 1.74
N ASP A 49 15.44 -11.14 2.89
CA ASP A 49 13.99 -11.09 3.09
C ASP A 49 13.50 -9.63 3.16
N GLY A 50 12.98 -9.14 2.04
CA GLY A 50 12.32 -7.83 1.99
C GLY A 50 10.92 -7.83 2.60
N GLY A 51 10.27 -9.00 2.73
CA GLY A 51 8.90 -9.13 3.21
C GLY A 51 8.75 -8.62 4.64
N SER A 52 9.68 -9.01 5.52
CA SER A 52 9.74 -8.54 6.92
C SER A 52 9.95 -7.03 7.06
N LEU A 53 10.47 -6.36 6.03
CA LEU A 53 10.69 -4.91 6.05
C LEU A 53 9.50 -4.10 5.52
N VAL A 54 8.72 -4.67 4.60
CA VAL A 54 7.66 -3.93 3.89
C VAL A 54 6.24 -4.31 4.29
N ALA A 55 6.04 -5.48 4.89
CA ALA A 55 4.74 -5.93 5.36
C ALA A 55 4.36 -5.25 6.68
N ASN A 56 3.12 -4.75 6.77
CA ASN A 56 2.61 -4.03 7.94
C ASN A 56 3.48 -2.82 8.30
N GLY A 57 3.92 -2.07 7.28
CA GLY A 57 4.81 -0.94 7.49
C GLY A 57 4.20 0.13 8.39
N LYS A 58 5.05 0.94 9.04
CA LYS A 58 4.67 1.93 10.08
C LYS A 58 3.43 2.79 9.76
N HIS A 59 3.27 3.18 8.50
CA HIS A 59 2.18 4.07 8.05
C HIS A 59 1.07 3.35 7.29
N GLU A 60 1.10 2.02 7.19
CA GLU A 60 0.14 1.24 6.39
C GLU A 60 -1.30 1.45 6.84
N HIS A 61 -1.55 1.37 8.15
CA HIS A 61 -2.87 1.60 8.73
C HIS A 61 -3.36 3.06 8.55
N GLU A 62 -2.46 4.04 8.54
CA GLU A 62 -2.81 5.45 8.29
C GLU A 62 -3.29 5.62 6.84
N TYR A 63 -2.58 5.03 5.89
CA TYR A 63 -2.93 5.08 4.48
C TYR A 63 -4.24 4.34 4.16
N LEU A 64 -4.50 3.21 4.83
CA LEU A 64 -5.76 2.50 4.70
C LEU A 64 -6.95 3.37 5.17
N ARG A 65 -6.80 4.09 6.29
CA ARG A 65 -7.83 5.02 6.78
C ARG A 65 -8.03 6.23 5.85
N GLU A 66 -6.96 6.74 5.25
CA GLU A 66 -7.07 7.80 4.24
C GLU A 66 -7.89 7.33 3.02
N ILE A 67 -7.74 6.05 2.61
CA ILE A 67 -8.51 5.48 1.50
C ILE A 67 -9.98 5.29 1.85
N GLU A 68 -10.27 4.75 3.03
CA GLU A 68 -11.64 4.59 3.53
C GLU A 68 -12.37 5.94 3.58
N SER A 69 -11.75 6.94 4.23
CA SER A 69 -12.34 8.28 4.37
C SER A 69 -12.58 8.97 3.01
N ALA A 70 -11.73 8.71 2.02
CA ALA A 70 -11.86 9.29 0.68
C ALA A 70 -12.95 8.62 -0.19
N SER A 71 -13.31 7.36 0.11
CA SER A 71 -14.22 6.55 -0.70
C SER A 71 -15.69 6.60 -0.23
N LEU A 72 -15.96 6.99 1.03
CA LEU A 72 -17.31 7.03 1.62
C LEU A 72 -18.13 8.29 1.26
N LYS A 73 -18.28 8.61 -0.03
CA LYS A 73 -19.20 9.67 -0.49
C LYS A 73 -20.15 9.19 -1.57
#